data_AF-A0A3M1R466-F1
#
_entry.id   AF-A0A3M1R466-F1
#
_cell.length_a   1.000
_cell.length_b   1.000
_cell.length_c   1.000
_cell.angle_alpha   90.00
_cell.angle_beta   90.00
_cell.angle_gamma   90.00
#
_symmetry.space_group_name_H-M   'P 1'
#
loop_
_entity.id
_entity.type
_entity.pdbx_description
1 polymer ?
#
loop_
_entity_poly.entity_id
_entity_poly.type
_entity_poly.pdbx_seq_one_letter_code
_entity_poly.pdbx_strand_id
1 'polypeptide(L)'
;MPELLQMIEDWFASRTYAEAAQALESYQVPYSPIMNIADIFADPHYRERNMIIEVEEPTVGSLPQPGVVPKLSRTPGYVSHAGPPLGMHTEEVLSSLLHLSAEEIAALRRDGVI
;
A
#
# COMPACT_ATOMS: atom_id res chain seq x y z
N MET A 1 -39.74 5.43 0.54
CA MET A 1 -38.28 5.23 0.78
C MET A 1 -37.54 6.50 1.20
N PRO A 2 -37.83 7.72 0.67
CA PRO A 2 -37.18 8.95 1.12
C PRO A 2 -37.35 9.26 2.61
N GLU A 3 -38.53 9.00 3.16
CA GLU A 3 -38.84 9.23 4.59
C GLU A 3 -37.93 8.43 5.54
N LEU A 4 -37.61 7.18 5.20
CA LEU A 4 -36.70 6.35 6.00
C LEU A 4 -35.27 6.92 6.00
N LEU A 5 -34.78 7.38 4.84
CA LEU A 5 -33.45 7.99 4.74
C LEU A 5 -33.38 9.27 5.55
N GLN A 6 -34.42 10.11 5.51
CA GLN A 6 -34.48 11.32 6.32
C GLN A 6 -34.41 11.00 7.82
N MET A 7 -35.16 9.99 8.28
CA MET A 7 -35.11 9.57 9.68
C MET A 7 -33.70 9.09 10.10
N ILE A 8 -33.00 8.40 9.21
CA ILE A 8 -31.62 7.93 9.45
C ILE A 8 -30.67 9.13 9.50
N GLU A 9 -30.77 10.06 8.57
CA GLU A 9 -29.96 11.29 8.53
C GLU A 9 -30.14 12.10 9.81
N ASP A 10 -31.38 12.37 10.22
CA ASP A 10 -31.68 13.12 11.43
C ASP A 10 -31.16 12.39 12.69
N TRP A 11 -31.22 11.06 12.71
CA TRP A 11 -30.69 10.25 13.81
C TRP A 11 -29.17 10.35 13.93
N PHE A 12 -28.43 10.30 12.82
CA PHE A 12 -26.98 10.47 12.83
C PHE A 12 -26.57 11.92 13.11
N ALA A 13 -27.27 12.91 12.53
CA ALA A 13 -26.96 14.33 12.69
C ALA A 13 -27.14 14.85 14.13
N SER A 14 -28.00 14.18 14.92
CA SER A 14 -28.26 14.53 16.32
C SER A 14 -27.29 13.90 17.33
N ARG A 15 -26.27 13.16 16.87
CA ARG A 15 -25.32 12.41 17.72
C ARG A 15 -23.88 12.65 17.30
N THR A 16 -22.97 12.62 18.26
CA THR A 16 -21.55 12.45 17.97
C THR A 16 -21.27 11.05 17.44
N TYR A 17 -20.12 10.85 16.78
CA TYR A 17 -19.70 9.53 16.33
C TYR A 17 -19.67 8.50 17.47
N ALA A 18 -19.15 8.88 18.65
CA ALA A 18 -19.02 7.96 19.79
C ALA A 18 -20.40 7.49 20.29
N GLU A 19 -21.38 8.39 20.37
CA GLU A 19 -22.75 8.04 20.77
C GLU A 19 -23.45 7.15 19.73
N ALA A 20 -23.29 7.47 18.45
CA ALA A 20 -23.84 6.66 17.37
C ALA A 20 -23.21 5.26 17.34
N ALA A 21 -21.88 5.17 17.45
CA ALA A 21 -21.12 3.92 17.48
C ALA A 21 -21.58 3.01 18.63
N GLN A 22 -21.67 3.55 19.85
CA GLN A 22 -22.14 2.79 21.01
C GLN A 22 -23.57 2.28 20.83
N ALA A 23 -24.47 3.11 20.29
CA ALA A 23 -25.84 2.69 20.02
C ALA A 23 -25.90 1.59 18.97
N LEU A 24 -25.22 1.75 17.83
CA LEU A 24 -25.19 0.75 16.76
C LEU A 24 -24.60 -0.58 17.23
N GLU A 25 -23.54 -0.54 18.04
CA GLU A 25 -22.93 -1.74 18.62
C GLU A 25 -23.90 -2.50 19.54
N SER A 26 -24.68 -1.78 20.36
CA SER A 26 -25.68 -2.40 21.25
C SER A 26 -26.78 -3.17 20.49
N TYR A 27 -27.03 -2.80 19.24
CA TYR A 27 -27.97 -3.46 18.34
C TYR A 27 -27.29 -4.37 17.31
N GLN A 28 -25.97 -4.61 17.43
CA GLN A 28 -25.16 -5.41 16.51
C GLN A 28 -25.27 -4.95 15.05
N VAL A 29 -25.50 -3.66 14.83
CA VAL A 29 -25.53 -3.07 13.49
C VAL A 29 -24.08 -2.87 13.02
N PRO A 30 -23.67 -3.42 11.85
CA PRO A 30 -22.34 -3.19 11.32
C PRO A 30 -22.13 -1.72 10.98
N TYR A 31 -21.02 -1.15 11.45
CA TYR A 31 -20.62 0.22 11.12
C TYR A 31 -19.10 0.32 11.05
N SER A 32 -18.63 1.39 10.43
CA SER A 32 -17.20 1.75 10.39
C SER A 32 -17.05 3.27 10.32
N PRO A 33 -16.01 3.85 10.94
CA PRO A 33 -15.70 5.25 10.72
C PRO A 33 -15.26 5.49 9.27
N ILE A 34 -15.49 6.70 8.78
CA ILE A 34 -14.83 7.18 7.57
C ILE A 34 -13.42 7.62 8.00
N MET A 35 -12.42 6.81 7.67
CA MET A 35 -11.03 7.07 8.04
C MET A 35 -10.35 7.99 7.03
N ASN A 36 -9.64 8.99 7.52
CA ASN A 36 -8.66 9.75 6.73
C ASN A 36 -7.27 9.05 6.76
N ILE A 37 -6.29 9.61 6.07
CA ILE A 37 -4.94 9.03 6.00
C ILE A 37 -4.30 8.93 7.39
N ALA A 38 -4.35 9.97 8.23
CA ALA A 38 -3.77 9.94 9.56
C ALA A 38 -4.41 8.86 10.45
N ASP A 39 -5.73 8.65 10.33
CA ASP A 39 -6.43 7.59 11.06
C ASP A 39 -5.88 6.21 10.67
N ILE A 40 -5.65 5.97 9.37
CA ILE A 40 -5.10 4.71 8.86
C ILE A 40 -3.70 4.43 9.43
N PHE A 41 -2.83 5.45 9.51
CA PHE A 41 -1.49 5.31 10.09
C PHE A 41 -1.52 5.10 11.61
N ALA A 42 -2.52 5.65 12.30
CA ALA A 42 -2.70 5.49 13.74
C ALA A 42 -3.35 4.13 14.10
N ASP A 43 -4.13 3.54 13.19
CA ASP A 43 -4.95 2.36 13.45
C ASP A 43 -4.12 1.13 13.89
N PRO A 44 -4.41 0.55 15.07
CA PRO A 44 -3.70 -0.62 15.58
C PRO A 44 -3.80 -1.84 14.66
N HIS A 45 -4.95 -2.06 14.02
CA HIS A 45 -5.18 -3.21 13.16
C HIS A 45 -4.35 -3.11 11.86
N TYR A 46 -4.23 -1.91 11.28
CA TYR A 46 -3.33 -1.68 10.13
C TYR A 46 -1.87 -1.96 10.49
N ARG A 47 -1.42 -1.49 11.66
CA ARG A 47 -0.05 -1.71 12.16
C ARG A 47 0.23 -3.18 12.42
N GLU A 48 -0.60 -3.85 13.21
CA GLU A 48 -0.43 -5.25 13.60
C GLU A 48 -0.42 -6.20 12.39
N ARG A 49 -1.12 -5.81 11.32
CA ARG A 49 -1.22 -6.61 10.09
C ARG A 49 -0.19 -6.24 9.04
N ASN A 50 0.70 -5.30 9.31
CA ASN A 50 1.67 -4.79 8.33
C ASN A 50 0.96 -4.39 7.03
N MET A 51 -0.11 -3.59 7.15
CA MET A 51 -0.85 -3.04 6.02
C MET A 51 -0.16 -1.80 5.45
N ILE A 52 0.62 -1.11 6.28
CA ILE A 52 1.61 -0.12 5.89
C ILE A 52 2.96 -0.61 6.41
N ILE A 53 3.96 -0.64 5.54
CA ILE A 53 5.34 -1.05 5.85
C ILE A 53 6.29 0.09 5.53
N GLU A 54 7.40 0.17 6.26
CA GLU A 54 8.50 1.07 5.92
C GLU A 54 9.43 0.37 4.93
N VAL A 55 9.78 1.05 3.84
CA VAL A 55 10.67 0.53 2.80
C VAL A 55 11.78 1.53 2.56
N GLU A 56 13.02 1.08 2.69
CA GLU A 56 14.20 1.91 2.44
C GLU A 56 14.34 2.21 0.95
N GLU A 57 14.45 3.50 0.63
CA GLU A 57 14.78 4.02 -0.68
C GLU A 57 16.15 4.75 -0.60
N PRO A 58 17.16 4.37 -1.41
CA PRO A 58 18.52 4.88 -1.26
C PRO A 58 18.69 6.41 -1.34
N THR A 59 17.79 7.13 -2.02
CA THR A 59 17.89 8.58 -2.24
C THR A 59 17.10 9.41 -1.24
N VAL A 60 16.00 8.89 -0.69
CA VAL A 60 15.12 9.65 0.22
C VAL A 60 14.92 9.01 1.60
N GLY A 61 15.48 7.82 1.85
CA GLY A 61 15.38 7.09 3.12
C GLY A 61 14.13 6.20 3.21
N SER A 62 13.70 5.88 4.43
CA SER A 62 12.49 5.09 4.68
C SER A 62 11.23 5.81 4.20
N LEU A 63 10.40 5.10 3.44
CA LEU A 63 9.10 5.55 2.98
C LEU A 63 8.00 4.55 3.34
N PRO A 64 6.81 5.02 3.78
CA PRO A 64 5.68 4.16 4.00
C PRO A 64 5.11 3.67 2.66
N GLN A 65 4.90 2.37 2.53
CA GLN A 65 4.29 1.71 1.38
C GLN A 65 3.20 0.74 1.81
N PRO A 66 2.20 0.47 0.95
CA PRO A 66 1.24 -0.60 1.20
C PRO A 66 1.94 -1.94 1.38
N GLY A 67 1.60 -2.67 2.44
CA GLY A 67 2.09 -4.02 2.66
C GLY A 67 1.46 -5.02 1.68
N VAL A 68 2.10 -6.18 1.54
CA VAL A 68 1.62 -7.23 0.61
C VAL A 68 0.25 -7.77 1.04
N VAL A 69 -0.67 -7.86 0.07
CA VAL A 69 -2.00 -8.47 0.23
C VAL A 69 -2.27 -9.46 -0.93
N PRO A 70 -2.95 -10.59 -0.68
CA PRO A 70 -3.39 -11.10 0.63
C PRO A 70 -2.22 -11.64 1.47
N LYS A 71 -2.44 -11.85 2.77
CA LYS A 71 -1.47 -12.50 3.66
C LYS A 71 -1.56 -14.02 3.50
N LEU A 72 -0.58 -14.62 2.82
CA LEU A 72 -0.51 -16.06 2.60
C LEU A 72 0.25 -16.74 3.74
N SER A 73 -0.30 -17.83 4.29
CA SER A 73 0.30 -18.55 5.43
C SER A 73 1.50 -19.42 5.06
N ARG A 74 1.51 -19.99 3.85
CA ARG A 74 2.58 -20.91 3.39
C ARG A 74 3.70 -20.22 2.62
N THR A 75 3.35 -19.14 1.90
CA THR A 75 4.28 -18.38 1.07
C THR A 75 4.03 -16.88 1.29
N PRO A 76 4.33 -16.35 2.50
CA PRO A 76 4.15 -14.94 2.78
C PRO A 76 4.93 -14.09 1.77
N GLY A 77 4.25 -13.16 1.09
CA GLY A 77 4.92 -12.19 0.25
C GLY A 77 5.61 -11.12 1.09
N TYR A 78 6.63 -10.49 0.53
CA TYR A 78 7.36 -9.38 1.14
C TYR A 78 7.78 -8.38 0.05
N VAL A 79 8.04 -7.14 0.45
CA VAL A 79 8.64 -6.13 -0.42
C VAL A 79 10.14 -6.14 -0.15
N SER A 80 10.94 -6.40 -1.19
CA SER A 80 12.40 -6.51 -1.10
C SER A 80 13.13 -5.18 -1.30
N HIS A 81 12.53 -4.23 -2.04
CA HIS A 81 13.10 -2.92 -2.34
C HIS A 81 12.03 -1.93 -2.80
N ALA A 82 12.29 -0.62 -2.66
CA ALA A 82 11.43 0.45 -3.18
C ALA A 82 11.42 0.55 -4.72
N GLY A 83 12.34 -0.15 -5.39
CA GLY A 83 12.53 -0.11 -6.83
C GLY A 83 14.01 0.12 -7.15
N PRO A 84 14.53 -0.44 -8.26
CA PRO A 84 15.89 -0.13 -8.68
C PRO A 84 15.99 1.28 -9.28
N PRO A 85 17.15 1.94 -9.21
CA PRO A 85 17.43 3.10 -10.03
C PRO A 85 17.41 2.73 -11.52
N LEU A 86 17.25 3.74 -12.36
CA LEU A 86 17.23 3.58 -13.81
C LEU A 86 18.49 2.84 -14.29
N GLY A 87 18.30 1.74 -15.01
CA GLY A 87 19.38 0.98 -15.63
C GLY A 87 20.15 0.03 -14.70
N MET A 88 19.77 -0.13 -13.42
CA MET A 88 20.49 -1.00 -12.46
C MET A 88 20.73 -2.42 -12.99
N HIS A 89 19.74 -3.00 -13.67
CA HIS A 89 19.78 -4.36 -14.17
C HIS A 89 20.14 -4.46 -15.67
N THR A 90 20.45 -3.34 -16.34
CA THR A 90 20.70 -3.35 -17.80
C THR A 90 21.81 -4.33 -18.17
N GLU A 91 22.94 -4.27 -17.47
CA GLU A 91 24.08 -5.13 -17.77
C GLU A 91 23.78 -6.60 -17.46
N GLU A 92 23.20 -6.87 -16.29
CA GLU A 92 22.80 -8.22 -15.88
C GLU A 92 21.86 -8.89 -16.89
N VAL A 93 20.85 -8.16 -17.37
CA VAL A 93 19.87 -8.69 -18.34
C VAL A 93 20.54 -8.93 -19.69
N LEU A 94 21.31 -7.98 -20.19
CA LEU A 94 21.97 -8.10 -21.50
C LEU A 94 23.01 -9.24 -21.51
N SER A 95 23.78 -9.40 -20.44
CA SER A 95 24.79 -10.46 -20.35
C SER A 95 24.19 -11.82 -19.99
N SER A 96 23.34 -11.87 -18.96
CA SER A 96 22.93 -13.15 -18.34
C SER A 96 21.69 -13.75 -18.98
N LEU A 97 20.76 -12.92 -19.45
CA LEU A 97 19.52 -13.39 -20.08
C LEU A 97 19.60 -13.38 -21.61
N LEU A 98 20.24 -12.35 -22.19
CA LEU A 98 20.37 -12.24 -23.66
C LEU A 98 21.72 -12.75 -24.19
N HIS A 99 22.66 -13.09 -23.31
CA HIS A 99 23.96 -13.66 -23.66
C HIS A 99 24.79 -12.77 -24.60
N LEU A 100 24.64 -11.45 -24.49
CA LEU A 100 25.50 -10.51 -25.21
C LEU A 100 26.91 -10.50 -24.61
N SER A 101 27.90 -10.44 -25.49
CA SER A 101 29.29 -10.20 -25.13
C SER A 101 29.51 -8.80 -24.56
N ALA A 102 30.63 -8.63 -23.85
CA ALA A 102 31.03 -7.33 -23.33
C ALA A 102 31.23 -6.30 -24.47
N GLU A 103 31.72 -6.75 -25.63
CA GLU A 103 31.91 -5.94 -26.82
C GLU A 103 30.58 -5.44 -27.41
N GLU A 104 29.56 -6.30 -27.49
CA GLU A 104 28.22 -5.93 -27.96
C GLU A 104 27.55 -4.94 -27.01
N ILE A 105 27.61 -5.18 -25.69
CA ILE A 105 27.05 -4.26 -24.69
C ILE A 105 27.76 -2.90 -24.75
N ALA A 106 29.09 -2.89 -24.91
CA ALA A 106 29.85 -1.66 -25.07
C ALA A 106 29.47 -0.90 -26.35
N ALA A 107 29.16 -1.60 -27.44
CA ALA A 107 28.66 -0.97 -28.67
C ALA A 107 27.30 -0.28 -28.44
N LEU A 108 26.35 -0.97 -27.79
CA LEU A 108 25.05 -0.39 -27.45
C LEU A 108 25.17 0.89 -26.59
N ARG A 109 26.09 0.91 -25.62
CA ARG A 109 26.38 2.11 -24.81
C ARG A 109 26.96 3.24 -25.64
N ARG A 110 27.92 2.95 -26.53
CA ARG A 110 28.53 3.96 -27.41
C ARG A 110 27.52 4.57 -28.38
N ASP A 111 26.59 3.75 -28.86
CA ASP A 111 25.58 4.16 -29.83
C ASP A 111 24.39 4.89 -29.16
N GLY A 112 24.39 5.00 -27.82
CA GLY A 112 23.34 5.67 -27.05
C GLY A 112 22.02 4.91 -27.01
N VAL A 113 22.05 3.60 -27.29
CA VAL A 113 20.87 2.72 -27.22
C VAL A 113 20.55 2.37 -25.76
N ILE A 114 21.57 2.28 -24.91
CA ILE A 114 21.49 2.02 -23.45
C ILE A 114 22.41 2.92 -22.64
#